data_AF-A0A6L9MLF9-F1
#
_entry.id   AF-A0A6L9MLF9-F1
#
_cell.length_a   1.000
_cell.length_b   1.000
_cell.length_c   1.000
_cell.angle_alpha   90.00
_cell.angle_beta   90.00
_cell.angle_gamma   90.00
#
_symmetry.space_group_name_H-M   'P 1'
#
loop_
_entity.id
_entity.type
_entity.pdbx_description
1 polymer ?
#
loop_
_entity_poly.entity_id
_entity_poly.type
_entity_poly.pdbx_seq_one_letter_code
_entity_poly.pdbx_strand_id
1 'polypeptide(L)'
;MLRRPGGLLLWTAVALLLAAAWAGWLATMHLAGERSLVDRIENPLADLRLLVAGPLPSPDKVVIVAIDDGTVASEGGYPLPRSRLAALIRATDAAGARALAIDLLLVDPTTPRDDAALAEALATIPTVIAAAGRFDRGNTVTNAFPVTAEELWPLPAFTSTASVGFANVSTDAAGTPRHLPLLFETSRGPMPGFALRAVGLYDGTDPVLGRDVVTIAGVAVPLDLGWNLPLRISGPARSIETVSAADVLAGNSAALIGRLAVLGVTATAVGDTFSTPFDPVTPGVEILANGIANLLEGTGLVRDGSIRRIDTSAALVLAVGGVALVSLLPLTVGLVTATGALLLWVAATFVLFDQGFWLSASLPLAAALPPIGVAVLARQIYERRLTRRLAEAEQSLRRFQPPALAQRIARDPQFLREPIEQPAAILFVDLSGFTTRSEELGPLRTRTFLKEFHTIVVEEMAAHHGVVLNFMGDGAMTVFGVPDAAPDTASEALAAAFALARHVGAWLRTAAGASDGNGVRLGLHYGTVVLSRLGHDAHQQITVSGDNVNVASRLMEVAKAHGATLAVSSELLDALDKDRAGFGEPDSVGQVDIRGRRQPVTVALWHGERPAWPEATPAP
;
A
#
# COMPACT_ATOMS: atom_id res chain seq x y z
N MET A 1 -13.27 23.10 -7.07
CA MET A 1 -12.24 22.25 -7.72
C MET A 1 -10.89 22.95 -7.63
N LEU A 2 -10.12 22.68 -6.58
CA LEU A 2 -8.76 23.23 -6.41
C LEU A 2 -7.82 22.51 -7.39
N ARG A 3 -7.16 23.26 -8.27
CA ARG A 3 -6.12 22.75 -9.19
C ARG A 3 -5.05 22.04 -8.36
N ARG A 4 -4.83 20.75 -8.64
CA ARG A 4 -3.72 19.99 -8.04
C ARG A 4 -2.39 20.66 -8.41
N PRO A 5 -1.45 20.81 -7.47
CA PRO A 5 -0.15 21.42 -7.75
C PRO A 5 0.56 20.62 -8.84
N GLY A 6 1.15 21.31 -9.83
CA GLY A 6 1.74 20.68 -11.02
C GLY A 6 2.78 19.58 -10.73
N GLY A 7 3.46 19.66 -9.58
CA GLY A 7 4.36 18.61 -9.12
C GLY A 7 3.68 17.25 -8.93
N LEU A 8 2.44 17.22 -8.42
CA LEU A 8 1.72 15.96 -8.16
C LEU A 8 1.36 15.23 -9.46
N LEU A 9 1.08 15.99 -10.53
CA LEU A 9 0.78 15.42 -11.86
C LEU A 9 2.01 14.77 -12.48
N LEU A 10 3.17 15.43 -12.41
CA LEU A 10 4.43 14.85 -12.89
C LEU A 10 4.80 13.58 -12.11
N TRP A 11 4.67 13.60 -10.78
CA TRP A 11 4.90 12.42 -9.94
C TRP A 11 3.97 11.25 -10.31
N THR A 12 2.68 11.54 -10.53
CA THR A 12 1.70 10.52 -10.92
C THR A 12 2.07 9.92 -12.27
N ALA A 13 2.44 10.74 -13.26
CA ALA A 13 2.86 10.25 -14.57
C ALA A 13 4.09 9.34 -14.49
N VAL A 14 5.11 9.72 -13.72
CA VAL A 14 6.30 8.90 -13.49
C VAL A 14 5.94 7.58 -12.79
N ALA A 15 5.09 7.63 -11.77
CA ALA A 15 4.65 6.42 -11.06
C ALA A 15 3.90 5.44 -11.99
N LEU A 16 3.03 5.95 -12.87
CA LEU A 16 2.32 5.13 -13.85
C LEU A 16 3.26 4.49 -14.87
N LEU A 17 4.26 5.22 -15.36
CA LEU A 17 5.28 4.69 -16.27
C LEU A 17 6.12 3.60 -15.61
N LEU A 18 6.54 3.80 -14.37
CA LEU A 18 7.30 2.79 -13.62
C LEU A 18 6.45 1.55 -13.33
N ALA A 19 5.17 1.72 -13.00
CA ALA A 19 4.25 0.60 -12.81
C ALA A 19 4.06 -0.21 -14.11
N ALA A 20 3.88 0.47 -15.25
CA ALA A 20 3.77 -0.18 -16.55
C ALA A 20 5.06 -0.91 -16.94
N ALA A 21 6.23 -0.32 -16.69
CA ALA A 21 7.52 -0.95 -16.95
C ALA A 21 7.75 -2.19 -16.08
N TRP A 22 7.41 -2.12 -14.78
CA TRP A 22 7.48 -3.25 -13.85
C TRP A 22 6.55 -4.40 -14.27
N ALA A 23 5.28 -4.09 -14.52
CA ALA A 23 4.30 -5.08 -14.97
C ALA A 23 4.69 -5.67 -16.34
N GLY A 24 5.19 -4.84 -17.25
CA GLY A 24 5.67 -5.27 -18.57
C GLY A 24 6.85 -6.23 -18.48
N TRP A 25 7.82 -5.96 -17.60
CA TRP A 25 8.96 -6.86 -17.36
C TRP A 25 8.50 -8.23 -16.82
N LEU A 26 7.61 -8.25 -15.82
CA LEU A 26 7.03 -9.50 -15.32
C LEU A 26 6.21 -10.22 -16.40
N ALA A 27 5.47 -9.49 -17.22
CA ALA A 27 4.70 -10.04 -18.34
C ALA A 27 5.60 -10.71 -19.39
N THR A 28 6.75 -10.10 -19.73
CA THR A 28 7.69 -10.70 -20.67
C THR A 28 8.26 -12.02 -20.16
N MET A 29 8.63 -12.09 -18.87
CA MET A 29 9.13 -13.32 -18.24
C MET A 29 8.05 -14.41 -18.22
N HIS A 30 6.81 -14.03 -17.88
CA HIS A 30 5.67 -14.95 -17.82
C HIS A 30 5.30 -15.53 -19.19
N LEU A 31 5.37 -14.74 -20.26
CA LEU A 31 5.12 -15.20 -21.63
C LEU A 31 6.27 -16.04 -22.20
N ALA A 32 7.51 -15.78 -21.75
CA ALA A 32 8.67 -16.57 -22.12
C ALA A 32 8.73 -17.93 -21.40
N GLY A 33 7.95 -18.13 -20.33
CA GLY A 33 7.98 -19.35 -19.52
C GLY A 33 9.23 -19.47 -18.65
N GLU A 34 9.92 -18.36 -18.40
CA GLU A 34 11.08 -18.35 -17.52
C GLU A 34 10.62 -18.62 -16.08
N ARG A 35 11.19 -19.64 -15.45
CA ARG A 35 10.89 -20.00 -14.05
C ARG A 35 11.20 -18.80 -13.15
N SER A 36 10.15 -18.15 -12.67
CA SER A 36 10.24 -16.90 -11.93
C SER A 36 9.92 -17.11 -10.44
N LEU A 37 10.22 -16.10 -9.61
CA LEU A 37 9.71 -16.07 -8.23
C LEU A 37 8.16 -16.06 -8.18
N VAL A 38 7.51 -15.59 -9.26
CA VAL A 38 6.05 -15.53 -9.37
C VAL A 38 5.44 -16.94 -9.47
N ASP A 39 6.11 -17.87 -10.16
CA ASP A 39 5.66 -19.26 -10.26
C ASP A 39 5.75 -19.99 -8.92
N ARG A 40 6.76 -19.66 -8.09
CA ARG A 40 6.88 -20.22 -6.73
C ARG A 40 5.71 -19.84 -5.82
N ILE A 41 5.09 -18.67 -6.06
CA ILE A 41 3.90 -18.22 -5.34
C ILE A 41 2.62 -18.80 -5.98
N GLU A 42 2.63 -19.01 -7.30
CA GLU A 42 1.48 -19.57 -8.04
C GLU A 42 1.21 -21.04 -7.66
N ASN A 43 2.25 -21.85 -7.50
CA ASN A 43 2.14 -23.28 -7.23
C ASN A 43 1.28 -23.63 -6.00
N PRO A 44 1.54 -23.09 -4.79
CA PRO A 44 0.68 -23.37 -3.63
C PRO A 44 -0.74 -22.83 -3.80
N LEU A 45 -0.93 -21.74 -4.56
CA LEU A 45 -2.27 -21.23 -4.87
C LEU A 45 -3.02 -22.16 -5.83
N ALA A 46 -2.32 -22.82 -6.77
CA ALA A 46 -2.92 -23.81 -7.67
C ALA A 46 -3.34 -25.06 -6.90
N ASP A 47 -2.51 -25.51 -5.95
CA ASP A 47 -2.84 -26.64 -5.07
C ASP A 47 -4.07 -26.35 -4.21
N LEU A 48 -4.13 -25.15 -3.62
CA LEU A 48 -5.30 -24.70 -2.88
C LEU A 48 -6.56 -24.67 -3.76
N ARG A 49 -6.44 -24.23 -5.02
CA ARG A 49 -7.56 -24.24 -5.98
C ARG A 49 -8.03 -25.65 -6.32
N LEU A 50 -7.12 -26.61 -6.49
CA LEU A 50 -7.47 -28.03 -6.67
C LEU A 50 -8.22 -28.58 -5.45
N LEU A 51 -7.72 -28.30 -4.24
CA LEU A 51 -8.38 -28.73 -3.00
C LEU A 51 -9.77 -28.10 -2.80
N VAL A 52 -9.93 -26.83 -3.19
CA VAL A 52 -11.23 -26.13 -3.12
C VAL A 52 -12.21 -26.65 -4.18
N ALA A 53 -11.75 -26.94 -5.40
CA ALA A 53 -12.58 -27.57 -6.44
C ALA A 53 -13.00 -28.99 -6.05
N GLY A 54 -12.15 -29.70 -5.30
CA GLY A 54 -12.41 -31.05 -4.81
C GLY A 54 -12.10 -32.13 -5.85
N PRO A 55 -12.30 -33.41 -5.48
CA PRO A 55 -12.05 -34.53 -6.37
C PRO A 55 -13.09 -34.58 -7.50
N LEU A 56 -12.64 -34.99 -8.68
CA LEU A 56 -13.45 -35.31 -9.84
C LEU A 56 -13.99 -36.75 -9.77
N PRO A 57 -15.09 -37.03 -10.49
CA PRO A 57 -15.50 -38.41 -10.77
C PRO A 57 -14.39 -39.20 -11.46
N SER A 58 -14.39 -40.52 -11.27
CA SER A 58 -13.42 -41.39 -11.95
C SER A 58 -13.59 -41.30 -13.48
N PRO A 59 -12.50 -41.22 -14.25
CA PRO A 59 -12.55 -41.23 -15.71
C PRO A 59 -13.26 -42.47 -16.28
N ASP A 60 -14.06 -42.29 -17.32
CA ASP A 60 -14.83 -43.36 -17.95
C ASP A 60 -14.01 -44.18 -18.95
N LYS A 61 -12.93 -43.60 -19.52
CA LYS A 61 -12.16 -44.21 -20.62
C LYS A 61 -10.83 -44.82 -20.17
N VAL A 62 -10.40 -44.60 -18.94
CA VAL A 62 -9.07 -44.99 -18.44
C VAL A 62 -9.21 -45.85 -17.20
N VAL A 63 -8.44 -46.93 -17.13
CA VAL A 63 -8.40 -47.84 -15.98
C VAL A 63 -6.95 -48.23 -15.71
N ILE A 64 -6.56 -48.31 -14.44
CA ILE A 64 -5.22 -48.72 -14.03
C ILE A 64 -5.23 -50.22 -13.78
N VAL A 65 -4.28 -50.94 -14.40
CA VAL A 65 -3.96 -52.32 -14.05
C VAL A 65 -2.74 -52.28 -13.14
N ALA A 66 -2.97 -52.44 -11.83
CA ALA A 66 -1.98 -52.22 -10.80
C ALA A 66 -1.14 -53.47 -10.52
N ILE A 67 0.18 -53.35 -10.64
CA ILE A 67 1.12 -54.27 -9.99
C ILE A 67 1.24 -53.81 -8.54
N ASP A 68 0.28 -54.23 -7.73
CA ASP A 68 0.13 -53.89 -6.32
C ASP A 68 0.88 -54.88 -5.40
N ASP A 69 0.86 -54.61 -4.09
CA ASP A 69 1.51 -55.48 -3.09
C ASP A 69 0.97 -56.92 -3.13
N GLY A 70 -0.31 -57.10 -3.46
CA GLY A 70 -0.95 -58.40 -3.64
C GLY A 70 -0.37 -59.18 -4.83
N THR A 71 -0.22 -58.52 -5.98
CA THR A 71 0.41 -59.08 -7.18
C THR A 71 1.87 -59.43 -6.92
N VAL A 72 2.63 -58.53 -6.29
CA VAL A 72 4.05 -58.79 -5.96
C VAL A 72 4.18 -60.00 -5.03
N ALA A 73 3.29 -60.12 -4.03
CA ALA A 73 3.28 -61.26 -3.11
C ALA A 73 2.89 -62.57 -3.81
N SER A 74 1.88 -62.57 -4.69
CA SER A 74 1.43 -63.78 -5.39
C SER A 74 2.43 -64.27 -6.43
N GLU A 75 3.16 -63.36 -7.05
CA GLU A 75 4.16 -63.66 -8.09
C GLU A 75 5.57 -63.91 -7.53
N GLY A 76 5.76 -63.74 -6.22
CA GLY A 76 7.02 -64.00 -5.53
C GLY A 76 8.07 -62.89 -5.63
N GLY A 77 7.73 -61.73 -6.19
CA GLY A 77 8.59 -60.55 -6.24
C GLY A 77 8.35 -59.61 -7.42
N TYR A 78 9.13 -58.53 -7.44
CA TYR A 78 9.22 -57.59 -8.56
C TYR A 78 10.70 -57.44 -8.97
N PRO A 79 11.04 -57.30 -10.27
CA PRO A 79 10.16 -57.23 -11.45
C PRO A 79 9.39 -58.53 -11.74
N LEU A 80 8.21 -58.41 -12.33
CA LEU A 80 7.44 -59.59 -12.76
C LEU A 80 8.17 -60.34 -13.88
N PRO A 81 8.14 -61.68 -13.92
CA PRO A 81 8.70 -62.45 -15.02
C PRO A 81 8.05 -62.08 -16.36
N ARG A 82 8.84 -62.04 -17.44
CA ARG A 82 8.36 -61.70 -18.81
C ARG A 82 7.20 -62.59 -19.26
N SER A 83 7.23 -63.87 -18.90
CA SER A 83 6.15 -64.82 -19.18
C SER A 83 4.83 -64.47 -18.47
N ARG A 84 4.89 -63.91 -17.26
CA ARG A 84 3.73 -63.43 -16.51
C ARG A 84 3.22 -62.10 -17.06
N LEU A 85 4.12 -61.19 -17.44
CA LEU A 85 3.73 -59.97 -18.15
C LEU A 85 3.02 -60.30 -19.47
N ALA A 86 3.51 -61.28 -20.23
CA ALA A 86 2.88 -61.77 -21.45
C ALA A 86 1.48 -62.37 -21.21
N ALA A 87 1.30 -63.11 -20.10
CA ALA A 87 0.01 -63.63 -19.70
C ALA A 87 -0.97 -62.51 -19.31
N LEU A 88 -0.50 -61.49 -18.60
CA LEU A 88 -1.29 -60.34 -18.20
C LEU A 88 -1.76 -59.51 -19.40
N ILE A 89 -0.88 -59.29 -20.40
CA ILE A 89 -1.25 -58.60 -21.64
C ILE A 89 -2.37 -59.37 -22.37
N ARG A 90 -2.21 -60.69 -22.54
CA ARG A 90 -3.25 -61.52 -23.17
C ARG A 90 -4.56 -61.52 -22.37
N ALA A 91 -4.50 -61.52 -21.04
CA ALA A 91 -5.69 -61.43 -20.20
C ALA A 91 -6.38 -60.06 -20.32
N THR A 92 -5.59 -58.99 -20.45
CA THR A 92 -6.09 -57.62 -20.66
C THR A 92 -6.78 -57.47 -22.02
N ASP A 93 -6.18 -58.04 -23.07
CA ASP A 93 -6.75 -58.11 -24.41
C ASP A 93 -8.04 -58.95 -24.44
N ALA A 94 -8.02 -60.15 -23.84
CA ALA A 94 -9.19 -61.02 -23.72
C ALA A 94 -10.34 -60.39 -22.90
N ALA A 95 -10.02 -59.50 -21.96
CA ALA A 95 -11.01 -58.73 -21.21
C ALA A 95 -11.68 -57.61 -22.03
N GLY A 96 -11.18 -57.33 -23.24
CA GLY A 96 -11.74 -56.34 -24.15
C GLY A 96 -11.20 -54.93 -23.96
N ALA A 97 -10.00 -54.75 -23.38
CA ALA A 97 -9.33 -53.46 -23.39
C ALA A 97 -9.11 -52.98 -24.83
N ARG A 98 -9.29 -51.67 -25.06
CA ARG A 98 -9.16 -51.09 -26.41
C ARG A 98 -7.71 -50.77 -26.79
N ALA A 99 -6.91 -50.39 -25.80
CA ALA A 99 -5.48 -50.15 -25.94
C ALA A 99 -4.79 -50.39 -24.59
N LEU A 100 -3.49 -50.65 -24.63
CA LEU A 100 -2.65 -50.92 -23.46
C LEU A 100 -1.47 -49.96 -23.41
N ALA A 101 -1.27 -49.32 -22.25
CA ALA A 101 -0.12 -48.48 -21.97
C ALA A 101 0.69 -49.11 -20.84
N ILE A 102 1.91 -49.55 -21.10
CA ILE A 102 2.75 -50.25 -20.13
C ILE A 102 3.84 -49.30 -19.61
N ASP A 103 3.65 -48.84 -18.37
CA ASP A 103 4.59 -48.03 -17.61
C ASP A 103 5.63 -48.90 -16.89
N LEU A 104 6.43 -49.62 -17.70
CA LEU A 104 7.54 -50.46 -17.25
C LEU A 104 8.70 -50.33 -18.24
N LEU A 105 9.91 -50.13 -17.73
CA LEU A 105 11.11 -50.07 -18.55
C LEU A 105 11.58 -51.48 -18.95
N LEU A 106 11.37 -51.84 -20.22
CA LEU A 106 11.74 -53.15 -20.76
C LEU A 106 13.15 -53.12 -21.40
N VAL A 107 14.15 -52.69 -20.63
CA VAL A 107 15.52 -52.38 -21.12
C VAL A 107 16.48 -53.57 -21.08
N ASP A 108 16.30 -54.49 -20.11
CA ASP A 108 17.21 -55.62 -19.91
C ASP A 108 16.66 -56.92 -20.53
N PRO A 109 17.50 -57.69 -21.27
CA PRO A 109 17.13 -58.99 -21.81
C PRO A 109 17.01 -60.05 -20.71
N THR A 110 16.14 -61.03 -20.93
CA THR A 110 15.95 -62.15 -19.99
C THR A 110 16.28 -63.47 -20.68
N THR A 111 15.31 -64.38 -20.82
CA THR A 111 15.46 -65.57 -21.66
C THR A 111 14.89 -65.27 -23.06
N PRO A 112 15.53 -65.73 -24.16
CA PRO A 112 15.03 -65.49 -25.51
C PRO A 112 13.59 -66.00 -25.72
N ARG A 113 13.21 -67.08 -25.02
CA ARG A 113 11.85 -67.63 -25.07
C ARG A 113 10.84 -66.70 -24.42
N ASP A 114 11.13 -66.16 -23.24
CA ASP A 114 10.19 -65.30 -22.54
C ASP A 114 10.10 -63.91 -23.17
N ASP A 115 11.23 -63.38 -23.67
CA ASP A 115 11.24 -62.12 -24.43
C ASP A 115 10.44 -62.28 -25.75
N ALA A 116 10.57 -63.41 -26.45
CA ALA A 116 9.73 -63.69 -27.63
C ALA A 116 8.25 -63.81 -27.27
N ALA A 117 7.91 -64.53 -26.18
CA ALA A 117 6.52 -64.68 -25.73
C ALA A 117 5.89 -63.34 -25.30
N LEU A 118 6.68 -62.42 -24.76
CA LEU A 118 6.24 -61.06 -24.46
C LEU A 118 6.05 -60.23 -25.73
N ALA A 119 6.99 -60.29 -26.68
CA ALA A 119 6.85 -59.59 -27.96
C ALA A 119 5.60 -60.05 -28.74
N GLU A 120 5.29 -61.35 -28.73
CA GLU A 120 4.04 -61.88 -29.31
C GLU A 120 2.79 -61.35 -28.58
N ALA A 121 2.83 -61.25 -27.24
CA ALA A 121 1.72 -60.71 -26.47
C ALA A 121 1.49 -59.21 -26.74
N LEU A 122 2.57 -58.42 -26.83
CA LEU A 122 2.49 -56.99 -27.16
C LEU A 122 1.81 -56.71 -28.51
N ALA A 123 1.87 -57.66 -29.44
CA ALA A 123 1.26 -57.55 -30.75
C ALA A 123 -0.25 -57.85 -30.77
N THR A 124 -0.84 -58.40 -29.69
CA THR A 124 -2.25 -58.80 -29.70
C THR A 124 -3.21 -57.62 -29.50
N ILE A 125 -2.76 -56.57 -28.81
CA ILE A 125 -3.52 -55.35 -28.51
C ILE A 125 -2.69 -54.10 -28.86
N PRO A 126 -3.28 -53.00 -29.35
CA PRO A 126 -2.55 -51.75 -29.58
C PRO A 126 -1.82 -51.29 -28.30
N THR A 127 -0.50 -51.43 -28.29
CA THR A 127 0.31 -51.22 -27.08
C THR A 127 1.33 -50.11 -27.24
N VAL A 128 1.44 -49.26 -26.21
CA VAL A 128 2.60 -48.37 -25.99
C VAL A 128 3.42 -48.87 -24.80
N ILE A 129 4.74 -48.89 -24.96
CA ILE A 129 5.70 -49.23 -23.91
C ILE A 129 6.56 -48.01 -23.54
N ALA A 130 6.91 -47.90 -22.26
CA ALA A 130 7.66 -46.78 -21.73
C ALA A 130 9.14 -46.79 -22.16
N ALA A 131 9.60 -45.66 -22.69
CA ALA A 131 10.99 -45.24 -22.65
C ALA A 131 11.18 -44.17 -21.57
N ALA A 132 12.41 -43.97 -21.10
CA ALA A 132 12.71 -42.90 -20.16
C ALA A 132 14.02 -42.20 -20.53
N GLY A 133 14.09 -40.90 -20.26
CA GLY A 133 15.31 -40.12 -20.38
C GLY A 133 15.75 -39.49 -19.06
N ARG A 134 17.05 -39.24 -18.91
CA ARG A 134 17.60 -38.34 -17.89
C ARG A 134 17.80 -36.96 -18.47
N PHE A 135 17.54 -35.93 -17.66
CA PHE A 135 17.67 -34.53 -18.06
C PHE A 135 18.80 -33.85 -17.30
N ASP A 136 19.64 -33.10 -18.01
CA ASP A 136 20.64 -32.25 -17.38
C ASP A 136 19.96 -31.03 -16.76
N ARG A 137 20.18 -30.82 -15.45
CA ARG A 137 19.58 -29.73 -14.66
C ARG A 137 19.87 -28.32 -15.20
N GLY A 138 20.80 -28.16 -16.14
CA GLY A 138 21.21 -26.88 -16.72
C GLY A 138 20.55 -26.50 -18.07
N ASN A 139 19.91 -27.44 -18.78
CA ASN A 139 19.51 -27.23 -20.19
C ASN A 139 18.00 -26.97 -20.42
N THR A 140 17.20 -26.91 -19.35
CA THR A 140 15.74 -26.71 -19.48
C THR A 140 15.32 -25.24 -19.70
N VAL A 141 16.26 -24.28 -19.69
CA VAL A 141 15.94 -22.84 -19.74
C VAL A 141 15.79 -22.32 -21.17
N THR A 142 16.35 -22.98 -22.18
CA THR A 142 16.40 -22.46 -23.57
C THR A 142 15.59 -23.25 -24.58
N ASN A 143 15.25 -24.51 -24.29
CA ASN A 143 14.59 -25.37 -25.28
C ASN A 143 13.09 -25.44 -25.02
N ALA A 144 12.31 -25.40 -26.10
CA ALA A 144 10.85 -25.40 -26.05
C ALA A 144 10.27 -26.73 -25.54
N PHE A 145 11.06 -27.78 -25.26
CA PHE A 145 10.60 -29.04 -24.67
C PHE A 145 11.79 -29.78 -24.04
N PRO A 146 11.56 -30.77 -23.15
CA PRO A 146 12.64 -31.45 -22.44
C PRO A 146 13.61 -32.16 -23.39
N VAL A 147 14.91 -31.93 -23.19
CA VAL A 147 15.98 -32.57 -23.97
C VAL A 147 16.67 -33.63 -23.14
N THR A 148 16.65 -34.87 -23.62
CA THR A 148 17.24 -36.02 -22.93
C THR A 148 18.76 -36.05 -23.13
N ALA A 149 19.49 -36.29 -22.04
CA ALA A 149 20.94 -36.46 -22.03
C ALA A 149 21.34 -37.95 -22.12
N GLU A 150 20.62 -38.81 -21.39
CA GLU A 150 20.75 -40.27 -21.45
C GLU A 150 19.36 -40.87 -21.64
N GLU A 151 19.24 -41.91 -22.46
CA GLU A 151 17.96 -42.51 -22.82
C GLU A 151 17.98 -44.01 -22.55
N LEU A 152 16.91 -44.49 -21.93
CA LEU A 152 16.60 -45.88 -21.68
C LEU A 152 15.51 -46.32 -22.66
N TRP A 153 15.94 -47.06 -23.68
CA TRP A 153 15.08 -47.58 -24.73
C TRP A 153 14.69 -49.04 -24.45
N PRO A 154 13.43 -49.44 -24.72
CA PRO A 154 13.06 -50.85 -24.70
C PRO A 154 13.89 -51.67 -25.68
N LEU A 155 13.99 -52.97 -25.43
CA LEU A 155 14.70 -53.89 -26.33
C LEU A 155 14.12 -53.84 -27.76
N PRO A 156 14.97 -53.99 -28.80
CA PRO A 156 14.52 -53.98 -30.20
C PRO A 156 13.41 -54.98 -30.53
N ALA A 157 13.36 -56.12 -29.82
CA ALA A 157 12.31 -57.14 -29.96
C ALA A 157 10.91 -56.62 -29.57
N PHE A 158 10.84 -55.63 -28.68
CA PHE A 158 9.57 -55.02 -28.25
C PHE A 158 9.24 -53.77 -29.07
N THR A 159 10.24 -52.98 -29.46
CA THR A 159 10.00 -51.77 -30.26
C THR A 159 9.56 -52.06 -31.71
N SER A 160 9.73 -53.29 -32.18
CA SER A 160 9.24 -53.73 -33.50
C SER A 160 7.76 -54.16 -33.48
N THR A 161 7.20 -54.44 -32.29
CA THR A 161 5.84 -54.95 -32.12
C THR A 161 4.92 -53.96 -31.42
N ALA A 162 5.46 -53.10 -30.55
CA ALA A 162 4.73 -52.05 -29.83
C ALA A 162 5.27 -50.66 -30.14
N SER A 163 4.41 -49.64 -29.97
CA SER A 163 4.83 -48.25 -30.03
C SER A 163 5.63 -47.86 -28.79
N VAL A 164 6.51 -46.88 -28.90
CA VAL A 164 7.30 -46.36 -27.78
C VAL A 164 6.86 -44.93 -27.47
N GLY A 165 6.79 -44.58 -26.18
CA GLY A 165 6.60 -43.20 -25.73
C GLY A 165 7.37 -42.92 -24.44
N PHE A 166 7.83 -41.69 -24.27
CA PHE A 166 8.62 -41.30 -23.10
C PHE A 166 7.71 -41.06 -21.88
N ALA A 167 7.91 -41.83 -20.80
CA ALA A 167 7.07 -41.82 -19.60
C ALA A 167 7.53 -40.81 -18.52
N ASN A 168 8.48 -39.94 -18.84
CA ASN A 168 9.01 -38.98 -17.89
C ASN A 168 7.95 -37.96 -17.43
N VAL A 169 7.76 -37.88 -16.12
CA VAL A 169 6.91 -36.87 -15.48
C VAL A 169 7.75 -35.64 -15.12
N SER A 170 7.23 -34.44 -15.41
CA SER A 170 7.87 -33.19 -15.02
C SER A 170 7.34 -32.70 -13.67
N THR A 171 8.22 -32.30 -12.78
CA THR A 171 7.87 -31.75 -11.46
C THR A 171 8.31 -30.31 -11.29
N ASP A 172 7.61 -29.59 -10.43
CA ASP A 172 8.00 -28.25 -10.05
C ASP A 172 9.15 -28.25 -9.01
N ALA A 173 9.49 -27.08 -8.48
CA ALA A 173 10.52 -26.95 -7.45
C ALA A 173 10.21 -27.69 -6.14
N ALA A 174 8.93 -28.00 -5.87
CA ALA A 174 8.50 -28.76 -4.70
C ALA A 174 8.37 -30.27 -4.96
N GLY A 175 8.60 -30.73 -6.20
CA GLY A 175 8.47 -32.13 -6.58
C GLY A 175 7.05 -32.56 -6.96
N THR A 176 6.11 -31.63 -7.10
CA THR A 176 4.71 -31.93 -7.45
C THR A 176 4.50 -31.88 -8.96
N PRO A 177 3.91 -32.92 -9.57
CA PRO A 177 3.63 -32.95 -11.00
C PRO A 177 2.40 -32.10 -11.31
N ARG A 178 2.60 -30.99 -12.02
CA ARG A 178 1.51 -30.10 -12.51
C ARG A 178 1.39 -30.09 -14.02
N HIS A 179 2.40 -30.59 -14.71
CA HIS A 179 2.46 -30.63 -16.15
C HIS A 179 3.01 -31.97 -16.62
N LEU A 180 2.46 -32.47 -17.71
CA LEU A 180 2.96 -33.66 -18.39
C LEU A 180 3.51 -33.27 -19.77
N PRO A 181 4.82 -33.47 -20.05
CA PRO A 181 5.38 -33.19 -21.36
C PRO A 181 4.83 -34.15 -22.40
N LEU A 182 4.33 -33.64 -23.53
CA LEU A 182 3.81 -34.45 -24.62
C LEU A 182 4.82 -34.71 -25.74
N LEU A 183 5.96 -34.01 -25.72
CA LEU A 183 7.04 -34.14 -26.70
C LEU A 183 8.40 -34.07 -25.99
N PHE A 184 9.35 -34.88 -26.45
CA PHE A 184 10.72 -34.95 -25.95
C PHE A 184 11.71 -34.83 -27.10
N GLU A 185 12.77 -34.03 -26.95
CA GLU A 185 13.90 -34.05 -27.88
C GLU A 185 14.83 -35.17 -27.47
N THR A 186 15.05 -36.12 -28.38
CA THR A 186 15.88 -37.30 -28.13
C THR A 186 17.03 -37.37 -29.14
N SER A 187 17.97 -38.29 -28.90
CA SER A 187 19.03 -38.66 -29.84
C SER A 187 18.50 -39.13 -31.20
N ARG A 188 17.22 -39.54 -31.27
CA ARG A 188 16.51 -39.96 -32.48
C ARG A 188 15.59 -38.86 -33.05
N GLY A 189 15.68 -37.63 -32.55
CA GLY A 189 14.81 -36.51 -32.89
C GLY A 189 13.60 -36.40 -31.96
N PRO A 190 12.60 -35.58 -32.31
CA PRO A 190 11.44 -35.32 -31.47
C PRO A 190 10.53 -36.55 -31.38
N MET A 191 10.30 -37.04 -30.16
CA MET A 191 9.51 -38.23 -29.87
C MET A 191 8.29 -37.91 -29.00
N PRO A 192 7.13 -38.56 -29.22
CA PRO A 192 5.94 -38.33 -28.42
C PRO A 192 6.11 -38.86 -26.99
N GLY A 193 5.49 -38.17 -26.05
CA GLY A 193 5.33 -38.64 -24.69
C GLY A 193 4.42 -39.88 -24.61
N PHE A 194 4.61 -40.66 -23.56
CA PHE A 194 3.89 -41.91 -23.31
C PHE A 194 2.37 -41.73 -23.33
N ALA A 195 1.85 -40.74 -22.61
CA ALA A 195 0.42 -40.45 -22.56
C ALA A 195 -0.15 -40.08 -23.94
N LEU A 196 0.56 -39.22 -24.70
CA LEU A 196 0.12 -38.82 -26.04
C LEU A 196 0.06 -40.03 -26.99
N ARG A 197 1.07 -40.91 -26.93
CA ARG A 197 1.12 -42.11 -27.78
C ARG A 197 0.04 -43.12 -27.38
N ALA A 198 -0.23 -43.30 -26.09
CA ALA A 198 -1.31 -44.14 -25.59
C ALA A 198 -2.67 -43.71 -26.18
N VAL A 199 -2.94 -42.40 -26.14
CA VAL A 199 -4.18 -41.83 -26.65
C VAL A 199 -4.33 -42.00 -28.17
N GLY A 200 -3.26 -41.78 -28.93
CA GLY A 200 -3.26 -42.03 -30.37
C GLY A 200 -3.61 -43.47 -30.74
N LEU A 201 -3.11 -44.45 -29.97
CA LEU A 201 -3.42 -45.86 -30.17
C LEU A 201 -4.87 -46.19 -29.81
N TYR A 202 -5.40 -45.61 -28.72
CA TYR A 202 -6.78 -45.81 -28.32
C TYR A 202 -7.78 -45.30 -29.37
N ASP A 203 -7.57 -44.09 -29.89
CA ASP A 203 -8.46 -43.53 -30.91
C ASP A 203 -8.17 -44.05 -32.33
N GLY A 204 -7.03 -44.72 -32.54
CA GLY A 204 -6.61 -45.24 -33.84
C GLY A 204 -6.17 -44.13 -34.81
N THR A 205 -5.85 -42.94 -34.29
CA THR A 205 -5.39 -41.79 -35.07
C THR A 205 -4.14 -41.21 -34.45
N ASP A 206 -3.09 -41.00 -35.25
CA ASP A 206 -1.90 -40.30 -34.78
C ASP A 206 -2.24 -38.84 -34.43
N PRO A 207 -1.93 -38.36 -33.22
CA PRO A 207 -2.20 -36.99 -32.82
C PRO A 207 -1.48 -35.98 -33.70
N VAL A 208 -2.18 -34.92 -34.12
CA VAL A 208 -1.60 -33.85 -34.93
C VAL A 208 -1.08 -32.75 -34.02
N LEU A 209 0.21 -32.53 -34.12
CA LEU A 209 0.96 -31.56 -33.33
C LEU A 209 0.90 -30.16 -33.98
N GLY A 210 0.26 -29.20 -33.32
CA GLY A 210 0.23 -27.77 -33.67
C GLY A 210 1.01 -26.90 -32.69
N ARG A 211 1.23 -25.60 -32.98
CA ARG A 211 2.17 -24.75 -32.21
C ARG A 211 1.94 -24.74 -30.68
N ASP A 212 0.69 -24.73 -30.25
CA ASP A 212 0.21 -24.64 -28.87
C ASP A 212 -1.02 -25.52 -28.63
N VAL A 213 -1.24 -26.50 -29.50
CA VAL A 213 -2.43 -27.35 -29.50
C VAL A 213 -2.06 -28.73 -30.02
N VAL A 214 -2.65 -29.77 -29.44
CA VAL A 214 -2.62 -31.12 -30.02
C VAL A 214 -4.02 -31.51 -30.43
N THR A 215 -4.17 -32.02 -31.65
CA THR A 215 -5.47 -32.49 -32.15
C THR A 215 -5.53 -34.01 -32.11
N ILE A 216 -6.47 -34.54 -31.34
CA ILE A 216 -6.67 -35.98 -31.11
C ILE A 216 -8.07 -36.31 -31.59
N ALA A 217 -8.21 -37.24 -32.55
CA ALA A 217 -9.51 -37.62 -33.13
C ALA A 217 -10.38 -36.41 -33.57
N GLY A 218 -9.76 -35.32 -34.04
CA GLY A 218 -10.44 -34.08 -34.44
C GLY A 218 -10.78 -33.11 -33.30
N VAL A 219 -10.48 -33.47 -32.04
CA VAL A 219 -10.64 -32.60 -30.87
C VAL A 219 -9.33 -31.88 -30.58
N ALA A 220 -9.39 -30.55 -30.52
CA ALA A 220 -8.25 -29.71 -30.19
C ALA A 220 -8.07 -29.61 -28.66
N VAL A 221 -6.91 -30.04 -28.16
CA VAL A 221 -6.52 -29.91 -26.76
C VAL A 221 -5.44 -28.82 -26.65
N PRO A 222 -5.75 -27.68 -26.00
CA PRO A 222 -4.79 -26.60 -25.83
C PRO A 222 -3.67 -27.00 -24.88
N LEU A 223 -2.43 -26.60 -25.21
CA LEU A 223 -1.23 -26.89 -24.43
C LEU A 223 -0.67 -25.62 -23.81
N ASP A 224 0.06 -25.79 -22.71
CA ASP A 224 0.89 -24.72 -22.15
C ASP A 224 2.23 -24.66 -22.88
N LEU A 225 3.08 -23.71 -22.47
CA LEU A 225 4.42 -23.50 -22.98
C LEU A 225 5.19 -24.82 -23.01
N GLY A 226 5.75 -25.06 -24.17
CA GLY A 226 6.62 -26.19 -24.43
C GLY A 226 5.95 -27.55 -24.49
N TRP A 227 4.75 -27.61 -25.06
CA TRP A 227 4.00 -28.85 -25.30
C TRP A 227 3.67 -29.60 -24.02
N ASN A 228 3.53 -28.84 -22.93
CA ASN A 228 3.16 -29.36 -21.64
C ASN A 228 1.64 -29.37 -21.51
N LEU A 229 1.09 -30.52 -21.13
CA LEU A 229 -0.30 -30.66 -20.74
C LEU A 229 -0.45 -30.24 -19.26
N PRO A 230 -1.20 -29.18 -18.94
CA PRO A 230 -1.53 -28.86 -17.55
C PRO A 230 -2.44 -29.94 -16.96
N LEU A 231 -1.98 -30.57 -15.89
CA LEU A 231 -2.67 -31.70 -15.28
C LEU A 231 -3.81 -31.24 -14.37
N ARG A 232 -4.97 -31.86 -14.53
CA ARG A 232 -6.05 -31.83 -13.54
C ARG A 232 -6.10 -33.18 -12.85
N ILE A 233 -5.51 -33.25 -11.65
CA ILE A 233 -5.48 -34.48 -10.85
C ILE A 233 -6.89 -34.77 -10.33
N SER A 234 -7.37 -35.99 -10.57
CA SER A 234 -8.76 -36.41 -10.30
C SER A 234 -9.09 -36.45 -8.80
N GLY A 235 -8.11 -36.68 -7.92
CA GLY A 235 -8.35 -36.73 -6.48
C GLY A 235 -7.22 -37.43 -5.73
N PRO A 236 -7.49 -37.94 -4.50
CA PRO A 236 -6.56 -38.79 -3.76
C PRO A 236 -6.18 -40.06 -4.52
N ALA A 237 -5.16 -40.79 -4.06
CA ALA A 237 -4.74 -42.03 -4.72
C ALA A 237 -5.90 -43.03 -4.86
N ARG A 238 -5.95 -43.73 -6.00
CA ARG A 238 -7.05 -44.62 -6.45
C ARG A 238 -8.34 -43.90 -6.85
N SER A 239 -8.26 -42.61 -7.23
CA SER A 239 -9.43 -41.90 -7.80
C SER A 239 -9.75 -42.38 -9.22
N ILE A 240 -8.74 -42.85 -9.95
CA ILE A 240 -8.93 -43.58 -11.21
C ILE A 240 -9.23 -45.05 -10.86
N GLU A 241 -10.25 -45.62 -11.49
CA GLU A 241 -10.61 -47.02 -11.31
C GLU A 241 -9.38 -47.91 -11.52
N THR A 242 -9.06 -48.72 -10.52
CA THR A 242 -7.82 -49.48 -10.43
C THR A 242 -8.15 -50.93 -10.14
N VAL A 243 -7.65 -51.86 -10.97
CA VAL A 243 -7.82 -53.31 -10.82
C VAL A 243 -6.45 -53.93 -10.62
N SER A 244 -6.33 -54.86 -9.67
CA SER A 244 -5.07 -55.60 -9.44
C SER A 244 -4.70 -56.44 -10.66
N ALA A 245 -3.42 -56.50 -11.02
CA ALA A 245 -2.93 -57.37 -12.07
C ALA A 245 -3.19 -58.86 -11.75
N ALA A 246 -3.15 -59.24 -10.46
CA ALA A 246 -3.54 -60.57 -10.01
C ALA A 246 -5.02 -60.88 -10.31
N ASP A 247 -5.91 -59.90 -10.12
CA ASP A 247 -7.34 -60.03 -10.40
C ASP A 247 -7.61 -60.16 -11.91
N VAL A 248 -6.90 -59.40 -12.75
CA VAL A 248 -6.99 -59.52 -14.20
C VAL A 248 -6.56 -60.92 -14.66
N LEU A 249 -5.49 -61.48 -14.10
CA LEU A 249 -5.03 -62.84 -14.39
C LEU A 249 -6.01 -63.91 -13.91
N ALA A 250 -6.79 -63.62 -12.85
CA ALA A 250 -7.85 -64.49 -12.36
C ALA A 250 -9.18 -64.36 -13.15
N GLY A 251 -9.27 -63.42 -14.10
CA GLY A 251 -10.45 -63.17 -14.92
C GLY A 251 -11.43 -62.14 -14.35
N ASN A 252 -11.07 -61.46 -13.25
CA ASN A 252 -11.86 -60.37 -12.65
C ASN A 252 -11.54 -59.04 -13.35
N SER A 253 -11.95 -58.91 -14.62
CA SER A 253 -11.44 -57.88 -15.52
C SER A 253 -12.52 -57.01 -16.19
N ALA A 254 -13.76 -57.02 -15.67
CA ALA A 254 -14.90 -56.33 -16.29
C ALA A 254 -14.68 -54.81 -16.48
N ALA A 255 -13.88 -54.17 -15.63
CA ALA A 255 -13.57 -52.74 -15.72
C ALA A 255 -12.71 -52.37 -16.94
N LEU A 256 -12.12 -53.35 -17.63
CA LEU A 256 -11.25 -53.13 -18.79
C LEU A 256 -12.02 -52.97 -20.12
N ILE A 257 -13.29 -53.38 -20.18
CA ILE A 257 -14.07 -53.45 -21.42
C ILE A 257 -14.15 -52.07 -22.10
N GLY A 258 -13.57 -51.97 -23.30
CA GLY A 258 -13.60 -50.78 -24.15
C GLY A 258 -12.71 -49.63 -23.68
N ARG A 259 -11.96 -49.78 -22.59
CA ARG A 259 -11.14 -48.72 -21.97
C ARG A 259 -9.66 -48.84 -22.35
N LEU A 260 -8.91 -47.76 -22.11
CA LEU A 260 -7.45 -47.76 -22.15
C LEU A 260 -6.91 -48.26 -20.81
N ALA A 261 -6.24 -49.40 -20.83
CA ALA A 261 -5.60 -49.98 -19.65
C ALA A 261 -4.19 -49.39 -19.47
N VAL A 262 -3.91 -48.81 -18.31
CA VAL A 262 -2.57 -48.33 -17.93
C VAL A 262 -1.97 -49.31 -16.94
N LEU A 263 -1.03 -50.13 -17.39
CA LEU A 263 -0.33 -51.12 -16.59
C LEU A 263 0.93 -50.52 -15.96
N GLY A 264 1.01 -50.50 -14.63
CA GLY A 264 2.18 -49.98 -13.93
C GLY A 264 2.23 -50.38 -12.46
N VAL A 265 3.30 -49.99 -11.78
CA VAL A 265 3.56 -50.38 -10.39
C VAL A 265 2.85 -49.43 -9.42
N THR A 266 2.13 -50.02 -8.46
CA THR A 266 1.53 -49.30 -7.33
C THR A 266 1.88 -49.93 -5.98
N ALA A 267 2.74 -50.97 -5.99
CA ALA A 267 3.24 -51.62 -4.78
C ALA A 267 4.01 -50.64 -3.88
N THR A 268 3.87 -50.77 -2.57
CA THR A 268 4.38 -49.78 -1.60
C THR A 268 5.91 -49.65 -1.62
N ALA A 269 6.62 -50.75 -1.90
CA ALA A 269 8.07 -50.82 -1.80
C ALA A 269 8.82 -50.57 -3.12
N VAL A 270 8.11 -50.40 -4.24
CA VAL A 270 8.71 -50.35 -5.58
C VAL A 270 7.95 -49.39 -6.49
N GLY A 271 8.66 -48.76 -7.42
CA GLY A 271 8.09 -47.77 -8.35
C GLY A 271 8.37 -46.34 -7.91
N ASP A 272 8.02 -45.38 -8.75
CA ASP A 272 8.10 -43.96 -8.44
C ASP A 272 6.79 -43.45 -7.81
N THR A 273 6.93 -42.48 -6.91
CA THR A 273 5.81 -41.83 -6.25
C THR A 273 6.00 -40.33 -6.25
N PHE A 274 4.89 -39.61 -6.31
CA PHE A 274 4.84 -38.16 -6.39
C PHE A 274 3.90 -37.60 -5.33
N SER A 275 4.23 -36.41 -4.83
CA SER A 275 3.36 -35.66 -3.94
C SER A 275 2.38 -34.82 -4.76
N THR A 276 1.09 -35.07 -4.59
CA THR A 276 0.00 -34.29 -5.18
C THR A 276 -0.73 -33.49 -4.09
N PRO A 277 -1.53 -32.48 -4.45
CA PRO A 277 -2.31 -31.72 -3.46
C PRO A 277 -3.27 -32.60 -2.63
N PHE A 278 -3.77 -33.69 -3.21
CA PHE A 278 -4.71 -34.59 -2.54
C PHE A 278 -4.04 -35.70 -1.72
N ASP A 279 -2.88 -36.19 -2.18
CA ASP A 279 -2.18 -37.30 -1.54
C ASP A 279 -0.64 -37.14 -1.66
N PRO A 280 0.10 -37.17 -0.55
CA PRO A 280 1.57 -37.05 -0.57
C PRO A 280 2.28 -38.23 -1.24
N VAL A 281 1.63 -39.39 -1.43
CA VAL A 281 2.23 -40.60 -2.01
C VAL A 281 1.31 -41.15 -3.10
N THR A 282 1.34 -40.50 -4.27
CA THR A 282 0.61 -40.95 -5.47
C THR A 282 1.54 -41.73 -6.41
N PRO A 283 1.20 -42.96 -6.84
CA PRO A 283 2.03 -43.72 -7.80
C PRO A 283 2.23 -43.00 -9.14
N GLY A 284 3.40 -43.12 -9.76
CA GLY A 284 3.71 -42.50 -11.06
C GLY A 284 2.74 -42.89 -12.18
N VAL A 285 2.34 -44.17 -12.21
CA VAL A 285 1.32 -44.68 -13.14
C VAL A 285 -0.01 -43.93 -13.05
N GLU A 286 -0.41 -43.48 -11.84
CA GLU A 286 -1.65 -42.73 -11.64
C GLU A 286 -1.52 -41.29 -12.16
N ILE A 287 -0.32 -40.69 -12.12
CA ILE A 287 -0.06 -39.38 -12.75
C ILE A 287 -0.18 -39.48 -14.27
N LEU A 288 0.39 -40.53 -14.87
CA LEU A 288 0.28 -40.79 -16.30
C LEU A 288 -1.17 -41.09 -16.72
N ALA A 289 -1.90 -41.87 -15.93
CA ALA A 289 -3.31 -42.15 -16.16
C ALA A 289 -4.18 -40.89 -16.09
N ASN A 290 -3.91 -39.97 -15.16
CA ASN A 290 -4.57 -38.65 -15.13
C ASN A 290 -4.30 -37.85 -16.41
N GLY A 291 -3.04 -37.84 -16.89
CA GLY A 291 -2.69 -37.17 -18.15
C GLY A 291 -3.41 -37.78 -19.37
N ILE A 292 -3.49 -39.11 -19.44
CA ILE A 292 -4.23 -39.83 -20.49
C ILE A 292 -5.73 -39.49 -20.42
N ALA A 293 -6.32 -39.49 -19.21
CA ALA A 293 -7.73 -39.14 -19.01
C ALA A 293 -8.00 -37.68 -19.42
N ASN A 294 -7.15 -36.74 -19.03
CA ASN A 294 -7.24 -35.33 -19.40
C ASN A 294 -7.24 -35.13 -20.92
N LEU A 295 -6.46 -35.93 -21.66
CA LEU A 295 -6.42 -35.92 -23.14
C LEU A 295 -7.66 -36.57 -23.78
N LEU A 296 -8.13 -37.71 -23.26
CA LEU A 296 -9.24 -38.48 -23.85
C LEU A 296 -10.63 -37.90 -23.55
N GLU A 297 -10.78 -37.25 -22.40
CA GLU A 297 -12.06 -36.76 -21.89
C GLU A 297 -12.16 -35.23 -21.89
N GLY A 298 -11.05 -34.54 -22.19
CA GLY A 298 -11.02 -33.07 -22.19
C GLY A 298 -11.16 -32.47 -20.79
N THR A 299 -10.79 -33.21 -19.75
CA THR A 299 -10.88 -32.79 -18.35
C THR A 299 -9.64 -32.03 -17.85
N GLY A 300 -8.60 -31.89 -18.68
CA GLY A 300 -7.36 -31.19 -18.35
C GLY A 300 -7.55 -29.69 -18.10
N LEU A 301 -6.56 -29.07 -17.45
CA LEU A 301 -6.54 -27.62 -17.26
C LEU A 301 -6.05 -26.91 -18.54
N VAL A 302 -6.65 -25.77 -18.85
CA VAL A 302 -6.28 -24.91 -19.97
C VAL A 302 -5.40 -23.77 -19.47
N ARG A 303 -4.15 -23.73 -19.97
CA ARG A 303 -3.16 -22.68 -19.68
C ARG A 303 -2.38 -22.28 -20.93
N ASP A 304 -3.11 -22.02 -22.02
CA ASP A 304 -2.53 -21.69 -23.32
C ASP A 304 -1.97 -20.27 -23.40
N GLY A 305 -1.46 -19.90 -24.58
CA GLY A 305 -0.98 -18.54 -24.84
C GLY A 305 -2.07 -17.46 -24.67
N SER A 306 -3.35 -17.80 -24.83
CA SER A 306 -4.46 -16.86 -24.62
C SER A 306 -4.68 -16.57 -23.14
N ILE A 307 -4.70 -17.60 -22.30
CA ILE A 307 -4.79 -17.47 -20.84
C ILE A 307 -3.60 -16.67 -20.30
N ARG A 308 -2.37 -16.93 -20.75
CA ARG A 308 -1.19 -16.13 -20.36
C ARG A 308 -1.28 -14.66 -20.82
N ARG A 309 -1.88 -14.39 -21.97
CA ARG A 309 -2.16 -13.00 -22.42
C ARG A 309 -3.20 -12.31 -21.53
N ILE A 310 -4.19 -13.04 -21.04
CA ILE A 310 -5.18 -12.52 -20.08
C ILE A 310 -4.48 -12.21 -18.74
N ASP A 311 -3.63 -13.11 -18.24
CA ASP A 311 -2.85 -12.90 -17.02
C ASP A 311 -1.97 -11.63 -17.12
N THR A 312 -1.26 -11.46 -18.24
CA THR A 312 -0.41 -10.27 -18.45
C THR A 312 -1.22 -8.98 -18.63
N SER A 313 -2.38 -9.05 -19.29
CA SER A 313 -3.31 -7.92 -19.41
C SER A 313 -3.85 -7.50 -18.05
N ALA A 314 -4.27 -8.46 -17.22
CA ALA A 314 -4.72 -8.22 -15.86
C ALA A 314 -3.61 -7.62 -14.99
N ALA A 315 -2.38 -8.13 -15.11
CA ALA A 315 -1.21 -7.60 -14.40
C ALA A 315 -0.96 -6.12 -14.74
N LEU A 316 -0.99 -5.77 -16.02
CA LEU A 316 -0.81 -4.38 -16.45
C LEU A 316 -1.95 -3.48 -15.97
N VAL A 317 -3.20 -3.91 -16.17
CA VAL A 317 -4.39 -3.13 -15.81
C VAL A 317 -4.47 -2.89 -14.30
N LEU A 318 -4.23 -3.92 -13.49
CA LEU A 318 -4.31 -3.82 -12.03
C LEU A 318 -3.14 -3.01 -11.45
N ALA A 319 -1.94 -3.11 -12.03
CA ALA A 319 -0.78 -2.31 -11.59
C ALA A 319 -0.95 -0.82 -11.93
N VAL A 320 -1.22 -0.50 -13.20
CA VAL A 320 -1.38 0.89 -13.66
C VAL A 320 -2.66 1.49 -13.07
N GLY A 321 -3.76 0.74 -13.10
CA GLY A 321 -5.04 1.13 -12.53
C GLY A 321 -4.97 1.35 -11.02
N GLY A 322 -4.31 0.46 -10.28
CA GLY A 322 -4.11 0.61 -8.84
C GLY A 322 -3.31 1.86 -8.47
N VAL A 323 -2.21 2.14 -9.18
CA VAL A 323 -1.43 3.38 -9.00
C VAL A 323 -2.26 4.60 -9.37
N ALA A 324 -3.03 4.55 -10.46
CA ALA A 324 -3.93 5.63 -10.86
C ALA A 324 -4.99 5.89 -9.78
N LEU A 325 -5.65 4.85 -9.25
CA LEU A 325 -6.67 4.97 -8.20
C LEU A 325 -6.09 5.63 -6.95
N VAL A 326 -4.94 5.16 -6.46
CA VAL A 326 -4.27 5.71 -5.27
C VAL A 326 -3.72 7.12 -5.49
N SER A 327 -3.37 7.49 -6.72
CA SER A 327 -2.84 8.82 -7.04
C SER A 327 -3.94 9.84 -7.35
N LEU A 328 -5.04 9.40 -7.96
CA LEU A 328 -6.09 10.27 -8.50
C LEU A 328 -7.31 10.40 -7.57
N LEU A 329 -7.63 9.42 -6.74
CA LEU A 329 -8.76 9.48 -5.80
C LEU A 329 -8.31 9.87 -4.38
N PRO A 330 -9.22 10.17 -3.45
CA PRO A 330 -8.89 10.18 -2.02
C PRO A 330 -8.21 8.87 -1.62
N LEU A 331 -7.15 8.92 -0.81
CA LEU A 331 -6.27 7.77 -0.55
C LEU A 331 -7.04 6.53 -0.07
N THR A 332 -8.00 6.72 0.83
CA THR A 332 -8.85 5.66 1.36
C THR A 332 -9.71 5.02 0.26
N VAL A 333 -10.38 5.83 -0.55
CA VAL A 333 -11.22 5.36 -1.67
C VAL A 333 -10.36 4.63 -2.71
N GLY A 334 -9.20 5.19 -3.07
CA GLY A 334 -8.27 4.60 -4.02
C GLY A 334 -7.74 3.25 -3.55
N LEU A 335 -7.36 3.14 -2.27
CA LEU A 335 -6.86 1.90 -1.68
C LEU A 335 -7.96 0.83 -1.60
N VAL A 336 -9.16 1.19 -1.12
CA VAL A 336 -10.30 0.25 -1.05
C VAL A 336 -10.67 -0.28 -2.43
N THR A 337 -10.71 0.61 -3.44
CA THR A 337 -11.04 0.21 -4.82
C THR A 337 -9.96 -0.68 -5.42
N ALA A 338 -8.67 -0.34 -5.22
CA ALA A 338 -7.55 -1.14 -5.72
C ALA A 338 -7.53 -2.52 -5.06
N THR A 339 -7.68 -2.60 -3.73
CA THR A 339 -7.78 -3.87 -3.01
C THR A 339 -8.99 -4.69 -3.46
N GLY A 340 -10.15 -4.05 -3.65
CA GLY A 340 -11.35 -4.71 -4.17
C GLY A 340 -11.13 -5.32 -5.55
N ALA A 341 -10.45 -4.61 -6.46
CA ALA A 341 -10.11 -5.12 -7.79
C ALA A 341 -9.14 -6.32 -7.73
N LEU A 342 -8.14 -6.28 -6.82
CA LEU A 342 -7.23 -7.42 -6.61
C LEU A 342 -7.97 -8.63 -6.03
N LEU A 343 -8.85 -8.43 -5.06
CA LEU A 343 -9.67 -9.50 -4.48
C LEU A 343 -10.63 -10.10 -5.51
N LEU A 344 -11.23 -9.25 -6.37
CA LEU A 344 -12.08 -9.71 -7.46
C LEU A 344 -11.30 -10.58 -8.46
N TRP A 345 -10.06 -10.19 -8.79
CA TRP A 345 -9.20 -11.02 -9.63
C TRP A 345 -8.91 -12.38 -8.98
N VAL A 346 -8.51 -12.39 -7.70
CA VAL A 346 -8.27 -13.64 -6.98
C VAL A 346 -9.54 -14.49 -6.93
N ALA A 347 -10.71 -13.92 -6.66
CA ALA A 347 -11.97 -14.68 -6.68
C ALA A 347 -12.25 -15.27 -8.08
N ALA A 348 -12.00 -14.51 -9.15
CA ALA A 348 -12.17 -14.97 -10.52
C ALA A 348 -11.24 -16.15 -10.85
N THR A 349 -9.99 -16.18 -10.34
CA THR A 349 -9.08 -17.30 -10.59
C THR A 349 -9.58 -18.59 -9.94
N PHE A 350 -10.25 -18.55 -8.79
CA PHE A 350 -10.85 -19.74 -8.17
C PHE A 350 -12.06 -20.24 -8.95
N VAL A 351 -12.97 -19.34 -9.33
CA VAL A 351 -14.18 -19.69 -10.08
C VAL A 351 -13.83 -20.28 -11.46
N LEU A 352 -12.89 -19.67 -12.17
CA LEU A 352 -12.51 -20.11 -13.51
C LEU A 352 -11.66 -21.38 -13.49
N PHE A 353 -10.92 -21.64 -12.41
CA PHE A 353 -10.15 -22.87 -12.24
C PHE A 353 -11.04 -24.11 -12.15
N ASP A 354 -12.17 -24.01 -11.44
CA ASP A 354 -13.18 -25.08 -11.40
C ASP A 354 -13.74 -25.42 -12.79
N GLN A 355 -13.89 -24.39 -13.63
CA GLN A 355 -14.28 -24.51 -15.04
C GLN A 355 -13.16 -24.99 -15.98
N GLY A 356 -11.98 -25.33 -15.44
CA GLY A 356 -10.85 -25.84 -16.20
C GLY A 356 -9.84 -24.79 -16.67
N PHE A 357 -10.01 -23.51 -16.35
CA PHE A 357 -9.08 -22.45 -16.77
C PHE A 357 -8.07 -22.09 -15.67
N TRP A 358 -6.79 -22.26 -15.95
CA TRP A 358 -5.75 -21.94 -14.99
C TRP A 358 -5.19 -20.53 -15.24
N LEU A 359 -5.84 -19.52 -14.66
CA LEU A 359 -5.32 -18.14 -14.57
C LEU A 359 -4.32 -17.97 -13.43
N SER A 360 -3.32 -17.11 -13.60
CA SER A 360 -2.35 -16.78 -12.56
C SER A 360 -2.93 -15.80 -11.54
N ALA A 361 -2.93 -16.21 -10.27
CA ALA A 361 -3.23 -15.32 -9.16
C ALA A 361 -1.99 -14.50 -8.77
N SER A 362 -0.80 -15.12 -8.83
CA SER A 362 0.43 -14.48 -8.35
C SER A 362 0.93 -13.36 -9.24
N LEU A 363 0.80 -13.48 -10.58
CA LEU A 363 1.35 -12.49 -11.51
C LEU A 363 0.72 -11.10 -11.33
N PRO A 364 -0.62 -10.92 -11.34
CA PRO A 364 -1.19 -9.59 -11.17
C PRO A 364 -0.99 -9.02 -9.78
N LEU A 365 -0.93 -9.86 -8.74
CA LEU A 365 -0.59 -9.43 -7.38
C LEU A 365 0.86 -8.91 -7.30
N ALA A 366 1.82 -9.66 -7.85
CA ALA A 366 3.23 -9.26 -7.90
C ALA A 366 3.46 -8.02 -8.75
N ALA A 367 2.67 -7.83 -9.81
CA ALA A 367 2.72 -6.63 -10.66
C ALA A 367 2.13 -5.40 -9.95
N ALA A 368 1.04 -5.56 -9.19
CA ALA A 368 0.30 -4.43 -8.63
C ALA A 368 0.80 -3.97 -7.26
N LEU A 369 1.12 -4.89 -6.34
CA LEU A 369 1.39 -4.54 -4.94
C LEU A 369 2.62 -3.62 -4.77
N PRO A 370 3.80 -3.90 -5.37
CA PRO A 370 4.97 -3.03 -5.20
C PRO A 370 4.76 -1.58 -5.69
N PRO A 371 4.30 -1.31 -6.92
CA PRO A 371 4.13 0.07 -7.38
C PRO A 371 3.00 0.80 -6.64
N ILE A 372 1.92 0.11 -6.24
CA ILE A 372 0.88 0.69 -5.38
C ILE A 372 1.47 1.11 -4.04
N GLY A 373 2.24 0.23 -3.38
CA GLY A 373 2.88 0.53 -2.09
C GLY A 373 3.84 1.73 -2.17
N VAL A 374 4.66 1.79 -3.23
CA VAL A 374 5.54 2.94 -3.49
C VAL A 374 4.75 4.22 -3.72
N ALA A 375 3.66 4.17 -4.50
CA ALA A 375 2.80 5.34 -4.75
C ALA A 375 2.12 5.85 -3.47
N VAL A 376 1.61 4.95 -2.61
CA VAL A 376 1.06 5.31 -1.29
C VAL A 376 2.10 6.02 -0.44
N LEU A 377 3.31 5.45 -0.32
CA LEU A 377 4.39 6.02 0.48
C LEU A 377 4.83 7.39 -0.05
N ALA A 378 5.04 7.50 -1.35
CA ALA A 378 5.43 8.75 -1.99
C ALA A 378 4.38 9.85 -1.77
N ARG A 379 3.09 9.51 -1.90
CA ARG A 379 1.98 10.42 -1.64
C ARG A 379 1.96 10.89 -0.18
N GLN A 380 2.11 9.98 0.79
CA GLN A 380 2.15 10.36 2.21
C GLN A 380 3.33 11.28 2.54
N ILE A 381 4.51 11.02 1.96
CA ILE A 381 5.68 11.89 2.14
C ILE A 381 5.41 13.28 1.54
N TYR A 382 4.80 13.34 0.35
CA TYR A 382 4.45 14.60 -0.30
C TYR A 382 3.45 15.43 0.52
N GLU A 383 2.35 14.81 0.96
CA GLU A 383 1.31 15.46 1.76
C GLU A 383 1.87 15.96 3.11
N ARG A 384 2.72 15.17 3.78
CA ARG A 384 3.40 15.58 5.02
C ARG A 384 4.33 16.78 4.80
N ARG A 385 5.09 16.80 3.71
CA ARG A 385 6.00 17.92 3.38
C ARG A 385 5.22 19.20 3.07
N LEU A 386 4.11 19.10 2.33
CA LEU A 386 3.26 20.24 2.03
C LEU A 386 2.65 20.83 3.31
N THR A 387 2.11 19.98 4.18
CA THR A 387 1.51 20.40 5.45
C THR A 387 2.54 21.10 6.35
N ARG A 388 3.76 20.57 6.43
CA ARG A 388 4.86 21.22 7.19
C ARG A 388 5.22 22.59 6.63
N ARG A 389 5.36 22.73 5.31
CA ARG A 389 5.66 24.03 4.68
C ARG A 389 4.57 25.06 4.92
N LEU A 390 3.30 24.64 4.88
CA LEU A 390 2.18 25.51 5.19
C LEU A 390 2.20 25.94 6.67
N ALA A 391 2.44 25.00 7.59
CA ALA A 391 2.55 25.30 9.01
C ALA A 391 3.72 26.26 9.33
N GLU A 392 4.88 26.07 8.69
CA GLU A 392 6.05 26.97 8.81
C GLU A 392 5.75 28.38 8.26
N ALA A 393 5.02 28.47 7.14
CA ALA A 393 4.59 29.74 6.57
C ALA A 393 3.58 30.47 7.50
N GLU A 394 2.60 29.75 8.05
CA GLU A 394 1.65 30.30 9.03
C GLU A 394 2.34 30.80 10.29
N GLN A 395 3.32 30.06 10.82
CA GLN A 395 4.05 30.45 12.02
C GLN A 395 4.88 31.73 11.80
N SER A 396 5.46 31.89 10.61
CA SER A 396 6.17 33.10 10.23
C SER A 396 5.24 34.32 10.14
N LEU A 397 4.00 34.14 9.66
CA LEU A 397 3.00 35.20 9.56
C LEU A 397 2.47 35.66 10.94
N ARG A 398 2.37 34.77 11.93
CA ARG A 398 1.96 35.11 13.31
C ARG A 398 2.90 36.09 14.03
N ARG A 399 4.12 36.32 13.53
CA ARG A 399 5.07 37.27 14.13
C ARG A 399 4.79 38.73 13.79
N PHE A 400 3.95 39.00 12.79
CA PHE A 400 3.64 40.35 12.31
C PHE A 400 2.27 40.86 12.77
N GLN A 401 1.53 40.06 13.56
CA GLN A 401 0.19 40.40 14.05
C GLN A 401 0.07 39.97 15.52
N PRO A 402 -0.60 40.76 16.39
CA PRO A 402 -0.80 40.37 17.78
C PRO A 402 -1.51 39.00 17.88
N PRO A 403 -1.04 38.06 18.75
CA PRO A 403 -1.55 36.70 18.79
C PRO A 403 -3.07 36.60 18.99
N ALA A 404 -3.65 37.48 19.80
CA ALA A 404 -5.09 37.53 20.05
C ALA A 404 -5.90 37.85 18.78
N LEU A 405 -5.44 38.83 17.99
CA LEU A 405 -6.08 39.21 16.73
C LEU A 405 -5.87 38.15 15.64
N ALA A 406 -4.68 37.57 15.56
CA ALA A 406 -4.39 36.49 14.62
C ALA A 406 -5.25 35.24 14.88
N GLN A 407 -5.42 34.86 16.16
CA GLN A 407 -6.30 33.74 16.54
C GLN A 407 -7.77 34.04 16.23
N ARG A 408 -8.23 35.28 16.49
CA ARG A 408 -9.60 35.69 16.18
C ARG A 408 -9.88 35.64 14.69
N ILE A 409 -8.98 36.17 13.85
CA ILE A 409 -9.10 36.15 12.38
C ILE A 409 -9.02 34.72 11.82
N ALA A 410 -8.21 33.85 12.43
CA ALA A 410 -8.15 32.45 12.02
C ALA A 410 -9.47 31.69 12.28
N ARG A 411 -10.22 32.08 13.33
CA ARG A 411 -11.56 31.53 13.62
C ARG A 411 -12.64 32.17 12.76
N ASP A 412 -12.54 33.48 12.52
CA ASP A 412 -13.45 34.25 11.67
C ASP A 412 -12.68 35.12 10.67
N PRO A 413 -12.51 34.65 9.42
CA PRO A 413 -11.82 35.40 8.37
C PRO A 413 -12.48 36.74 8.01
N GLN A 414 -13.73 36.97 8.40
CA GLN A 414 -14.48 38.21 8.12
C GLN A 414 -14.40 39.24 9.25
N PHE A 415 -13.92 38.88 10.44
CA PHE A 415 -13.83 39.73 11.62
C PHE A 415 -13.23 41.13 11.34
N LEU A 416 -13.95 42.23 11.59
CA LEU A 416 -13.52 43.62 11.33
C LEU A 416 -13.42 44.06 9.85
N ARG A 417 -13.96 43.28 8.90
CA ARG A 417 -14.20 43.80 7.54
C ARG A 417 -15.19 44.95 7.55
N GLU A 418 -16.20 44.87 8.41
CA GLU A 418 -17.06 45.98 8.78
C GLU A 418 -16.58 46.56 10.12
N PRO A 419 -16.62 47.89 10.31
CA PRO A 419 -16.23 48.51 11.57
C PRO A 419 -17.13 48.07 12.73
N ILE A 420 -16.52 47.75 13.88
CA ILE A 420 -17.24 47.40 15.11
C ILE A 420 -17.00 48.51 16.14
N GLU A 421 -18.08 49.03 16.71
CA GLU A 421 -18.01 49.96 17.85
C GLU A 421 -18.09 49.18 19.16
N GLN A 422 -17.08 49.33 20.03
CA GLN A 422 -17.12 48.72 21.36
C GLN A 422 -16.39 49.57 22.41
N PRO A 423 -16.78 49.47 23.70
CA PRO A 423 -16.03 50.08 24.79
C PRO A 423 -14.63 49.48 24.90
N ALA A 424 -13.61 50.33 25.03
CA ALA A 424 -12.24 49.90 25.20
C ALA A 424 -11.46 50.88 26.08
N ALA A 425 -10.45 50.38 26.79
CA ALA A 425 -9.44 51.24 27.41
C ALA A 425 -8.24 51.38 26.45
N ILE A 426 -7.79 52.61 26.23
CA ILE A 426 -6.69 52.94 25.33
C ILE A 426 -5.54 53.47 26.17
N LEU A 427 -4.39 52.81 26.09
CA LEU A 427 -3.15 53.21 26.73
C LEU A 427 -2.15 53.67 25.69
N PHE A 428 -1.70 54.92 25.80
CA PHE A 428 -0.53 55.43 25.09
C PHE A 428 0.67 55.44 26.03
N VAL A 429 1.80 54.99 25.50
CA VAL A 429 3.08 54.86 26.19
C VAL A 429 4.12 55.70 25.46
N ASP A 430 4.89 56.51 26.19
CA ASP A 430 6.04 57.28 25.70
C ASP A 430 7.22 57.11 26.65
N LEU A 431 8.40 56.76 26.13
CA LEU A 431 9.61 56.60 26.93
C LEU A 431 10.32 57.94 27.12
N SER A 432 10.42 58.42 28.36
CA SER A 432 11.06 59.70 28.66
C SER A 432 12.57 59.65 28.39
N GLY A 433 13.11 60.68 27.72
CA GLY A 433 14.54 60.83 27.50
C GLY A 433 15.13 59.92 26.41
N PHE A 434 14.30 59.19 25.66
CA PHE A 434 14.76 58.29 24.61
C PHE A 434 15.49 59.01 23.46
N THR A 435 14.95 60.11 22.94
CA THR A 435 15.54 60.85 21.81
C THR A 435 16.99 61.23 22.09
N THR A 436 17.26 61.86 23.23
CA THR A 436 18.63 62.21 23.66
C THR A 436 19.53 60.97 23.78
N ARG A 437 19.03 59.87 24.34
CA ARG A 437 19.81 58.63 24.49
C ARG A 437 20.08 57.92 23.16
N SER A 438 19.16 58.00 22.21
CA SER A 438 19.32 57.37 20.90
C SER A 438 20.46 58.01 20.09
N GLU A 439 20.71 59.31 20.30
CA GLU A 439 21.84 60.03 19.72
C GLU A 439 23.18 59.55 20.32
N GLU A 440 23.20 59.19 21.60
CA GLU A 440 24.41 58.72 22.31
C GLU A 440 24.73 57.24 22.08
N LEU A 441 23.72 56.37 21.96
CA LEU A 441 23.88 54.92 21.92
C LEU A 441 24.29 54.37 20.54
N GLY A 442 24.01 55.11 19.47
CA GLY A 442 24.23 54.67 18.08
C GLY A 442 23.22 53.59 17.60
N PRO A 443 23.17 53.28 16.29
CA PRO A 443 22.04 52.56 15.69
C PRO A 443 21.82 51.12 16.20
N LEU A 444 22.90 50.34 16.37
CA LEU A 444 22.80 48.94 16.79
C LEU A 444 22.38 48.79 18.25
N ARG A 445 22.91 49.63 19.15
CA ARG A 445 22.54 49.60 20.58
C ARG A 445 21.16 50.20 20.81
N THR A 446 20.77 51.22 20.05
CA THR A 446 19.40 51.75 20.05
C THR A 446 18.38 50.68 19.65
N ARG A 447 18.68 49.85 18.64
CA ARG A 447 17.81 48.72 18.27
C ARG A 447 17.66 47.71 19.40
N THR A 448 18.76 47.36 20.08
CA THR A 448 18.71 46.42 21.22
C THR A 448 17.90 47.00 22.38
N PHE A 449 18.13 48.28 22.70
CA PHE A 449 17.40 49.00 23.74
C PHE A 449 15.89 49.08 23.45
N LEU A 450 15.50 49.42 22.22
CA LEU A 450 14.10 49.40 21.79
C LEU A 450 13.50 48.00 21.86
N LYS A 451 14.25 46.96 21.47
CA LYS A 451 13.77 45.58 21.56
C LYS A 451 13.49 45.17 23.01
N GLU A 452 14.35 45.52 23.96
CA GLU A 452 14.15 45.25 25.38
C GLU A 452 12.92 46.00 25.91
N PHE A 453 12.78 47.29 25.60
CA PHE A 453 11.60 48.07 25.97
C PHE A 453 10.31 47.50 25.38
N HIS A 454 10.30 47.18 24.07
CA HIS A 454 9.15 46.56 23.41
C HIS A 454 8.79 45.21 24.03
N THR A 455 9.78 44.44 24.49
CA THR A 455 9.58 43.16 25.18
C THR A 455 8.83 43.37 26.49
N ILE A 456 9.30 44.31 27.33
CA ILE A 456 8.63 44.67 28.60
C ILE A 456 7.18 45.11 28.34
N VAL A 457 6.97 45.98 27.36
CA VAL A 457 5.61 46.43 27.00
C VAL A 457 4.74 45.25 26.60
N VAL A 458 5.19 44.38 25.70
CA VAL A 458 4.38 43.23 25.27
C VAL A 458 4.06 42.28 26.42
N GLU A 459 5.02 42.00 27.31
CA GLU A 459 4.84 41.10 28.45
C GLU A 459 3.83 41.65 29.46
N GLU A 460 3.97 42.91 29.86
CA GLU A 460 3.05 43.56 30.81
C GLU A 460 1.64 43.69 30.23
N MET A 461 1.53 44.09 28.96
CA MET A 461 0.20 44.21 28.33
C MET A 461 -0.45 42.84 28.21
N ALA A 462 0.28 41.79 27.81
CA ALA A 462 -0.26 40.44 27.69
C ALA A 462 -0.69 39.85 29.04
N ALA A 463 0.05 40.11 30.13
CA ALA A 463 -0.28 39.67 31.48
C ALA A 463 -1.62 40.25 31.99
N HIS A 464 -2.03 41.40 31.45
CA HIS A 464 -3.25 42.12 31.79
C HIS A 464 -4.26 42.18 30.64
N HIS A 465 -4.22 41.21 29.71
CA HIS A 465 -5.16 41.09 28.59
C HIS A 465 -5.22 42.30 27.64
N GLY A 466 -4.18 43.13 27.61
CA GLY A 466 -3.99 44.22 26.67
C GLY A 466 -3.39 43.74 25.35
N VAL A 467 -3.83 44.35 24.25
CA VAL A 467 -3.31 44.08 22.90
C VAL A 467 -2.50 45.28 22.43
N VAL A 468 -1.19 45.09 22.24
CA VAL A 468 -0.32 46.11 21.62
C VAL A 468 -0.65 46.16 20.13
N LEU A 469 -1.24 47.28 19.67
CA LEU A 469 -1.64 47.44 18.28
C LEU A 469 -0.51 47.96 17.41
N ASN A 470 0.27 48.92 17.92
CA ASN A 470 1.35 49.51 17.16
C ASN A 470 2.47 50.03 18.07
N PHE A 471 3.70 49.89 17.58
CA PHE A 471 4.87 50.58 18.12
C PHE A 471 5.20 51.80 17.26
N MET A 472 5.43 52.93 17.90
CA MET A 472 5.70 54.22 17.27
C MET A 472 7.11 54.69 17.66
N GLY A 473 8.11 53.85 17.41
CA GLY A 473 9.48 54.08 17.88
C GLY A 473 9.63 53.70 19.35
N ASP A 474 9.76 54.72 20.21
CA ASP A 474 9.87 54.64 21.66
C ASP A 474 8.53 54.74 22.40
N GLY A 475 7.44 54.89 21.65
CA GLY A 475 6.09 54.79 22.16
C GLY A 475 5.35 53.52 21.71
N ALA A 476 4.27 53.22 22.41
CA ALA A 476 3.37 52.12 22.09
C ALA A 476 1.91 52.53 22.27
N MET A 477 1.03 51.96 21.44
CA MET A 477 -0.42 52.05 21.61
C MET A 477 -0.96 50.66 21.95
N THR A 478 -1.57 50.55 23.13
CA THR A 478 -2.21 49.33 23.61
C THR A 478 -3.70 49.59 23.78
N VAL A 479 -4.51 48.58 23.46
CA VAL A 479 -5.96 48.62 23.65
C VAL A 479 -6.40 47.39 24.45
N PHE A 480 -7.27 47.60 25.43
CA PHE A 480 -7.87 46.58 26.26
C PHE A 480 -9.36 46.44 25.93
N GLY A 481 -9.93 45.25 26.16
CA GLY A 481 -11.30 44.94 25.74
C GLY A 481 -11.43 44.67 24.25
N VAL A 482 -10.33 44.28 23.58
CA VAL A 482 -10.26 43.83 22.18
C VAL A 482 -9.48 42.50 22.11
N PRO A 483 -9.75 41.59 21.16
CA PRO A 483 -10.81 41.63 20.15
C PRO A 483 -12.23 41.46 20.70
N ASP A 484 -12.38 40.78 21.84
CA ASP A 484 -13.65 40.54 22.50
C ASP A 484 -13.76 41.44 23.75
N ALA A 485 -14.95 41.99 24.02
CA ALA A 485 -15.17 42.87 25.16
C ALA A 485 -15.06 42.10 26.49
N ALA A 486 -14.42 42.71 27.50
CA ALA A 486 -14.26 42.13 28.83
C ALA A 486 -14.85 43.07 29.91
N PRO A 487 -15.54 42.54 30.93
CA PRO A 487 -16.21 43.35 31.96
C PRO A 487 -15.25 44.20 32.80
N ASP A 488 -14.02 43.72 33.06
CA ASP A 488 -13.06 44.38 33.96
C ASP A 488 -11.98 45.21 33.22
N THR A 489 -12.26 45.58 31.96
CA THR A 489 -11.29 46.22 31.05
C THR A 489 -10.61 47.45 31.64
N ALA A 490 -11.35 48.33 32.32
CA ALA A 490 -10.79 49.56 32.90
C ALA A 490 -9.80 49.27 34.04
N SER A 491 -10.12 48.29 34.90
CA SER A 491 -9.27 47.90 36.01
C SER A 491 -8.02 47.16 35.56
N GLU A 492 -8.12 46.29 34.55
CA GLU A 492 -6.97 45.63 33.94
C GLU A 492 -6.02 46.63 33.28
N ALA A 493 -6.55 47.60 32.54
CA ALA A 493 -5.75 48.62 31.89
C ALA A 493 -5.00 49.52 32.89
N LEU A 494 -5.66 49.88 33.99
CA LEU A 494 -5.03 50.66 35.05
C LEU A 494 -3.93 49.85 35.77
N ALA A 495 -4.19 48.59 36.09
CA ALA A 495 -3.19 47.69 36.69
C ALA A 495 -1.97 47.51 35.76
N ALA A 496 -2.21 47.31 34.46
CA ALA A 496 -1.17 47.21 33.45
C ALA A 496 -0.31 48.48 33.35
N ALA A 497 -0.93 49.66 33.42
CA ALA A 497 -0.22 50.93 33.38
C ALA A 497 0.75 51.08 34.57
N PHE A 498 0.31 50.75 35.79
CA PHE A 498 1.18 50.79 36.97
C PHE A 498 2.28 49.72 36.93
N ALA A 499 1.95 48.50 36.52
CA ALA A 499 2.92 47.42 36.39
C ALA A 499 4.02 47.77 35.37
N LEU A 500 3.62 48.32 34.22
CA LEU A 500 4.53 48.82 33.19
C LEU A 500 5.43 49.94 33.71
N ALA A 501 4.88 50.94 34.40
CA ALA A 501 5.66 52.03 34.96
C ALA A 501 6.76 51.53 35.91
N ARG A 502 6.42 50.58 36.78
CA ARG A 502 7.36 49.97 37.73
C ARG A 502 8.44 49.12 37.02
N HIS A 503 8.05 48.28 36.07
CA HIS A 503 8.99 47.39 35.37
C HIS A 503 9.95 48.21 34.50
N VAL A 504 9.44 49.18 33.73
CA VAL A 504 10.28 50.09 32.94
C VAL A 504 11.20 50.90 33.83
N GLY A 505 10.70 51.43 34.95
CA GLY A 505 11.53 52.16 35.93
C GLY A 505 12.67 51.30 36.50
N ALA A 506 12.39 50.06 36.89
CA ALA A 506 13.40 49.11 37.36
C ALA A 506 14.43 48.78 36.28
N TRP A 507 13.97 48.50 35.06
CA TRP A 507 14.84 48.23 33.92
C TRP A 507 15.75 49.42 33.62
N LEU A 508 15.22 50.65 33.56
CA LEU A 508 16.01 51.86 33.31
C LEU A 508 17.07 52.10 34.39
N ARG A 509 16.79 51.81 35.66
CA ARG A 509 17.77 51.88 36.76
C ARG A 509 18.96 50.94 36.53
N THR A 510 18.71 49.75 36.00
CA THR A 510 19.76 48.75 35.69
C THR A 510 20.46 48.99 34.36
N ALA A 511 19.73 49.40 33.32
CA ALA A 511 20.20 49.47 31.96
C ALA A 511 20.93 50.79 31.64
N ALA A 512 20.64 51.88 32.36
CA ALA A 512 21.03 53.21 31.94
C ALA A 512 21.85 54.03 32.95
N GLY A 513 22.16 53.48 34.13
CA GLY A 513 22.77 54.25 35.22
C GLY A 513 21.79 55.26 35.83
N ALA A 514 21.89 55.48 37.14
CA ALA A 514 20.98 56.35 37.87
C ALA A 514 21.07 57.80 37.35
N SER A 515 20.08 58.21 36.56
CA SER A 515 19.87 59.57 36.09
C SER A 515 18.43 59.94 36.40
N ASP A 516 18.25 60.97 37.23
CA ASP A 516 16.94 61.47 37.64
C ASP A 516 16.15 61.97 36.42
N GLY A 517 14.89 61.52 36.30
CA GLY A 517 13.96 61.95 35.24
C GLY A 517 13.72 60.95 34.09
N ASN A 518 14.33 59.77 34.13
CA ASN A 518 14.08 58.71 33.14
C ASN A 518 13.00 57.73 33.63
N GLY A 519 11.92 57.62 32.85
CA GLY A 519 10.75 56.81 33.17
C GLY A 519 9.82 56.71 31.97
N VAL A 520 8.60 56.25 32.19
CA VAL A 520 7.57 56.17 31.16
C VAL A 520 6.49 57.23 31.43
N ARG A 521 5.90 57.74 30.36
CA ARG A 521 4.70 58.60 30.41
C ARG A 521 3.54 57.81 29.83
N LEU A 522 2.46 57.77 30.58
CA LEU A 522 1.30 56.96 30.27
C LEU A 522 0.05 57.84 30.19
N GLY A 523 -0.69 57.70 29.11
CA GLY A 523 -2.01 58.30 28.94
C GLY A 523 -3.06 57.22 28.82
N LEU A 524 -4.02 57.16 29.74
CA LEU A 524 -5.03 56.12 29.80
C LEU A 524 -6.44 56.70 29.76
N HIS A 525 -7.22 56.30 28.77
CA HIS A 525 -8.61 56.74 28.56
C HIS A 525 -9.55 55.56 28.40
N TYR A 526 -10.81 55.72 28.80
CA TYR A 526 -11.87 54.74 28.55
C TYR A 526 -12.99 55.35 27.71
N GLY A 527 -13.42 54.63 26.67
CA GLY A 527 -14.58 55.03 25.89
C GLY A 527 -14.84 54.12 24.71
N THR A 528 -15.93 54.38 24.00
CA THR A 528 -16.27 53.64 22.78
C THR A 528 -15.28 53.95 21.66
N VAL A 529 -14.76 52.91 21.02
CA VAL A 529 -13.84 53.01 19.89
C VAL A 529 -14.36 52.22 18.70
N VAL A 530 -13.92 52.61 17.50
CA VAL A 530 -14.22 51.91 16.25
C VAL A 530 -13.02 51.05 15.86
N LEU A 531 -13.16 49.74 16.00
CA LEU A 531 -12.17 48.75 15.57
C LEU A 531 -12.48 48.33 14.12
N SER A 532 -11.49 48.41 13.23
CA SER A 532 -11.68 48.06 11.80
C SER A 532 -10.39 47.60 11.14
N ARG A 533 -10.52 46.89 10.02
CA ARG A 533 -9.39 46.69 9.07
C ARG A 533 -9.36 47.84 8.09
N LEU A 534 -8.25 48.56 8.06
CA LEU A 534 -8.05 49.69 7.15
C LEU A 534 -6.90 49.40 6.19
N GLY A 535 -7.06 49.78 4.92
CA GLY A 535 -6.04 49.58 3.88
C GLY A 535 -6.57 48.87 2.64
N HIS A 536 -5.69 48.66 1.65
CA HIS A 536 -6.01 47.94 0.43
C HIS A 536 -6.08 46.42 0.69
N ASP A 537 -6.77 45.63 -0.14
CA ASP A 537 -6.97 44.18 0.07
C ASP A 537 -5.65 43.40 0.21
N ALA A 538 -4.57 43.88 -0.41
CA ALA A 538 -3.24 43.28 -0.32
C ALA A 538 -2.44 43.70 0.94
N HIS A 539 -2.86 44.76 1.64
CA HIS A 539 -2.19 45.27 2.84
C HIS A 539 -3.20 45.93 3.77
N GLN A 540 -3.76 45.13 4.67
CA GLN A 540 -4.73 45.57 5.68
C GLN A 540 -4.06 45.64 7.05
N GLN A 541 -4.29 46.73 7.77
CA GLN A 541 -3.87 46.91 9.15
C GLN A 541 -5.11 46.97 10.05
N ILE A 542 -5.07 46.28 11.17
CA ILE A 542 -6.11 46.39 12.20
C ILE A 542 -5.82 47.65 12.99
N THR A 543 -6.79 48.56 13.04
CA THR A 543 -6.64 49.84 13.70
C THR A 543 -7.86 50.16 14.56
N VAL A 544 -7.62 50.97 15.57
CA VAL A 544 -8.65 51.54 16.43
C VAL A 544 -8.72 53.03 16.13
N SER A 545 -9.93 53.52 15.86
CA SER A 545 -10.18 54.90 15.46
C SER A 545 -11.33 55.50 16.27
N GLY A 546 -11.37 56.83 16.33
CA GLY A 546 -12.39 57.58 17.07
C GLY A 546 -11.77 58.69 17.90
N ASP A 547 -12.62 59.61 18.37
CA ASP A 547 -12.22 60.76 19.19
C ASP A 547 -11.51 60.32 20.49
N ASN A 548 -11.98 59.23 21.10
CA ASN A 548 -11.42 58.66 22.33
C ASN A 548 -9.96 58.21 22.20
N VAL A 549 -9.49 57.83 21.00
CA VAL A 549 -8.07 57.50 20.74
C VAL A 549 -7.20 58.74 20.83
N ASN A 550 -7.68 59.86 20.25
CA ASN A 550 -6.99 61.13 20.32
C ASN A 550 -6.92 61.63 21.77
N VAL A 551 -8.00 61.49 22.53
CA VAL A 551 -8.02 61.84 23.97
C VAL A 551 -6.93 61.09 24.73
N ALA A 552 -6.84 59.76 24.56
CA ALA A 552 -5.80 58.95 25.20
C ALA A 552 -4.38 59.42 24.88
N SER A 553 -4.10 59.71 23.61
CA SER A 553 -2.79 60.23 23.17
C SER A 553 -2.49 61.60 23.80
N ARG A 554 -3.51 62.46 23.97
CA ARG A 554 -3.33 63.77 24.60
C ARG A 554 -3.15 63.66 26.11
N LEU A 555 -3.79 62.70 26.79
CA LEU A 555 -3.53 62.45 28.21
C LEU A 555 -2.06 62.11 28.47
N MET A 556 -1.40 61.38 27.57
CA MET A 556 0.03 61.12 27.66
C MET A 556 0.86 62.42 27.55
N GLU A 557 0.45 63.36 26.68
CA GLU A 557 1.07 64.70 26.62
C GLU A 557 0.79 65.53 27.89
N VAL A 558 -0.39 65.37 28.51
CA VAL A 558 -0.72 65.99 29.79
C VAL A 558 0.19 65.45 30.89
N ALA A 559 0.41 64.13 30.94
CA ALA A 559 1.36 63.51 31.86
C ALA A 559 2.77 64.13 31.68
N LYS A 560 3.20 64.27 30.42
CA LYS A 560 4.48 64.92 30.06
C LYS A 560 4.58 66.36 30.54
N ALA A 561 3.53 67.17 30.35
CA ALA A 561 3.51 68.58 30.73
C ALA A 561 3.53 68.79 32.25
N HIS A 562 2.94 67.87 33.02
CA HIS A 562 2.84 67.95 34.48
C HIS A 562 3.93 67.15 35.21
N GLY A 563 4.88 66.54 34.48
CA GLY A 563 5.91 65.67 35.06
C GLY A 563 5.34 64.42 35.75
N ALA A 564 4.12 64.02 35.39
CA ALA A 564 3.44 62.84 35.93
C ALA A 564 3.84 61.59 35.13
N THR A 565 3.85 60.44 35.80
CA THR A 565 4.07 59.13 35.18
C THR A 565 2.82 58.66 34.43
N LEU A 566 1.64 58.90 35.01
CA LEU A 566 0.37 58.42 34.50
C LEU A 566 -0.69 59.52 34.58
N ALA A 567 -1.40 59.73 33.47
CA ALA A 567 -2.59 60.57 33.38
C ALA A 567 -3.79 59.74 32.95
N VAL A 568 -4.87 59.82 33.73
CA VAL A 568 -6.09 59.01 33.55
C VAL A 568 -7.31 59.92 33.42
N SER A 569 -8.18 59.65 32.44
CA SER A 569 -9.48 60.32 32.31
C SER A 569 -10.45 59.95 33.44
N SER A 570 -11.32 60.88 33.84
CA SER A 570 -12.48 60.60 34.71
C SER A 570 -13.32 59.42 34.22
N GLU A 571 -13.50 59.28 32.91
CA GLU A 571 -14.32 58.24 32.28
C GLU A 571 -13.76 56.83 32.53
N LEU A 572 -12.44 56.69 32.69
CA LEU A 572 -11.83 55.41 33.10
C LEU A 572 -12.05 55.16 34.59
N LEU A 573 -11.95 56.19 35.44
CA LEU A 573 -12.19 56.08 36.88
C LEU A 573 -13.65 55.70 37.19
N ASP A 574 -14.60 56.29 36.45
CA ASP A 574 -16.03 55.97 36.56
C ASP A 574 -16.35 54.54 36.10
N ALA A 575 -15.53 54.01 35.18
CA ALA A 575 -15.65 52.65 34.67
C ALA A 575 -14.93 51.60 35.55
N LEU A 576 -14.24 52.01 36.62
CA LEU A 576 -13.64 51.06 37.57
C LEU A 576 -14.73 50.40 38.42
N ASP A 577 -14.57 49.10 38.66
CA ASP A 577 -15.43 48.40 39.60
C ASP A 577 -15.15 48.88 41.05
N LYS A 578 -16.22 49.13 41.81
CA LYS A 578 -16.14 49.78 43.13
C LYS A 578 -15.46 48.91 44.20
N ASP A 579 -15.32 47.61 43.93
CA ASP A 579 -14.73 46.64 44.86
C ASP A 579 -13.19 46.47 44.71
N ARG A 580 -12.52 47.21 43.82
CA ARG A 580 -11.05 47.17 43.67
C ARG A 580 -10.37 48.37 44.35
N ALA A 581 -10.41 48.40 45.68
CA ALA A 581 -9.89 49.46 46.57
C ALA A 581 -8.33 49.56 46.66
N GLY A 582 -7.59 49.26 45.58
CA GLY A 582 -6.14 49.05 45.63
C GLY A 582 -5.26 50.07 44.89
N PHE A 583 -5.83 51.00 44.12
CA PHE A 583 -5.05 51.83 43.17
C PHE A 583 -4.42 53.10 43.75
N GLY A 584 -4.72 53.45 45.02
CA GLY A 584 -4.26 54.69 45.64
C GLY A 584 -4.99 55.93 45.13
N GLU A 585 -5.03 56.99 45.95
CA GLU A 585 -5.58 58.29 45.52
C GLU A 585 -4.61 58.97 44.54
N PRO A 586 -5.11 59.66 43.50
CA PRO A 586 -4.26 60.44 42.60
C PRO A 586 -3.60 61.60 43.33
N ASP A 587 -2.36 61.91 42.96
CA ASP A 587 -1.59 63.03 43.55
C ASP A 587 -2.23 64.39 43.22
N SER A 588 -2.90 64.48 42.07
CA SER A 588 -3.73 65.63 41.73
C SER A 588 -4.85 65.27 40.76
N VAL A 589 -5.97 65.99 40.87
CA VAL A 589 -7.09 65.94 39.92
C VAL A 589 -7.35 67.34 39.43
N GLY A 590 -7.35 67.54 38.11
CA GLY A 590 -7.53 68.84 37.49
C GLY A 590 -8.29 68.76 36.18
N GLN A 591 -8.90 69.88 35.78
CA GLN A 591 -9.49 70.00 34.46
C GLN A 591 -8.43 70.46 33.45
N VAL A 592 -8.32 69.73 32.35
CA VAL A 592 -7.38 70.06 31.28
C VAL A 592 -8.13 70.24 29.97
N ASP A 593 -7.85 71.36 29.30
CA ASP A 593 -8.39 71.63 27.97
C ASP A 593 -7.68 70.76 26.93
N ILE A 594 -8.41 69.79 26.37
CA ILE A 594 -7.92 68.97 25.28
C ILE A 594 -8.29 69.65 23.96
N ARG A 595 -7.27 70.01 23.17
CA ARG A 595 -7.44 70.61 21.85
C ARG A 595 -8.32 69.72 20.96
N GLY A 596 -9.50 70.23 20.58
CA GLY A 596 -10.46 69.51 19.72
C GLY A 596 -11.77 69.15 20.40
N ARG A 597 -11.87 69.23 21.75
CA ARG A 597 -13.13 69.12 22.49
C ARG A 597 -13.61 70.47 23.00
N ARG A 598 -14.94 70.59 23.13
CA ARG A 598 -15.62 71.78 23.68
C ARG A 598 -15.73 71.76 25.21
N GLN A 599 -15.54 70.61 25.84
CA GLN A 599 -15.62 70.43 27.28
C GLN A 599 -14.24 70.01 27.81
N PRO A 600 -13.77 70.62 28.92
CA PRO A 600 -12.55 70.17 29.57
C PRO A 600 -12.71 68.75 30.08
N VAL A 601 -11.64 67.96 30.01
CA VAL A 601 -11.63 66.59 30.55
C VAL A 601 -11.01 66.65 31.95
N THR A 602 -11.66 65.99 32.90
CA THR A 602 -11.10 65.84 34.25
C THR A 602 -10.05 64.74 34.21
N VAL A 603 -8.82 65.08 34.59
CA VAL A 603 -7.66 64.19 34.54
C VAL A 603 -7.12 63.98 35.95
N ALA A 604 -6.92 62.72 36.30
CA ALA A 604 -6.20 62.30 37.50
C ALA A 604 -4.74 62.00 37.15
N LEU A 605 -3.81 62.52 37.95
CA LEU A 605 -2.36 62.42 37.73
C LEU A 605 -1.68 61.68 38.88
N TRP A 606 -0.72 60.82 38.54
CA TRP A 606 0.19 60.16 39.48
C TRP A 606 1.66 60.51 39.18
N HIS A 607 2.38 60.96 40.20
CA HIS A 607 3.77 61.39 40.21
C HIS A 607 4.64 60.36 40.93
N GLY A 608 4.95 59.23 40.27
CA GLY A 608 5.89 58.23 40.79
C GLY A 608 5.52 56.77 40.49
N GLU A 609 6.20 55.84 41.17
CA GLU A 609 6.01 54.38 41.08
C GLU A 609 5.42 53.80 42.40
N ARG A 610 4.17 54.07 42.84
CA ARG A 610 3.56 53.33 44.00
C ARG A 610 2.02 53.26 44.03
N PRO A 611 1.39 52.24 44.67
CA PRO A 611 1.97 51.06 45.36
C PRO A 611 1.72 49.69 44.66
N ALA A 612 2.30 48.63 45.24
CA ALA A 612 2.26 47.25 44.72
C ALA A 612 0.87 46.61 44.83
N TRP A 613 0.40 46.04 43.71
CA TRP A 613 -0.76 45.15 43.66
C TRP A 613 -0.52 43.89 44.51
N PRO A 614 -1.45 43.44 45.36
CA PRO A 614 -1.37 42.09 45.94
C PRO A 614 -1.54 41.08 44.80
N GLU A 615 -0.58 40.17 44.63
CA GLU A 615 -0.69 39.08 43.64
C GLU A 615 -2.10 38.51 43.65
N ALA A 616 -2.75 38.50 42.49
CA ALA A 616 -4.03 37.83 42.32
C ALA A 616 -3.82 36.38 42.76
N THR A 617 -4.48 35.98 43.84
CA THR A 617 -4.57 34.57 44.21
C THR A 617 -5.27 33.88 43.03
N PRO A 618 -4.71 32.80 42.46
CA PRO A 618 -5.43 32.09 41.41
C PRO A 618 -6.75 31.58 42.00
N ALA A 619 -7.87 31.99 41.39
CA ALA A 619 -9.15 31.37 41.68
C ALA A 619 -9.06 29.86 41.33
N PRO A 620 -9.74 28.97 42.08
CA PRO A 620 -9.60 27.53 41.95
C PRO A 620 -9.97 26.96 40.58
#